data_AF-X0SPU3-F1
#
_entry.id   AF-X0SPU3-F1
#
_cell.length_a   1.000
_cell.length_b   1.000
_cell.length_c   1.000
_cell.angle_alpha   90.00
_cell.angle_beta   90.00
_cell.angle_gamma   90.00
#
_symmetry.space_group_name_H-M   'P 1'
#
loop_
_entity.id
_entity.type
_entity.pdbx_description
1 polymer ?
#
loop_
_entity_poly.entity_id
_entity_poly.type
_entity_poly.pdbx_seq_one_letter_code
_entity_poly.pdbx_strand_id
1 'polypeptide(L)'
;SEMKQETEKALQTSANMVNELSSSLEAKDVTLNDKEAEISALGETISDLELKITELTNEKTALETEKETFETEKADIVKRAEEAENKIAEMEKDQLTVARLSELKETGIVATNEKAIEDQTSKIREMSDEEFSSYKDELVAIREAIVAELKSKEETPGDTTTGEKEGGEKGGSEEDDDDAASDETAAIDPMKATFAALNMELVPGKDVLAKYRDLGKQMADNIAEKKGDK
;
A
#
# COMPACT_ATOMS: atom_id res chain seq x y z
N SER A 1 -10.80 105.98 58.33
CA SER A 1 -10.68 104.81 59.21
C SER A 1 -9.96 103.75 58.42
N GLU A 2 -8.69 103.47 58.75
CA GLU A 2 -7.86 102.43 58.12
C GLU A 2 -8.54 101.06 58.11
N MET A 3 -9.30 100.77 59.17
CA MET A 3 -10.08 99.54 59.31
C MET A 3 -11.02 99.32 58.12
N LYS A 4 -11.68 100.38 57.60
CA LYS A 4 -12.54 100.25 56.41
C LYS A 4 -11.74 99.84 55.17
N GLN A 5 -10.54 100.40 54.98
CA GLN A 5 -9.65 100.10 53.85
C GLN A 5 -9.12 98.67 53.92
N GLU A 6 -8.73 98.19 55.10
CA GLU A 6 -8.32 96.79 55.29
C GLU A 6 -9.46 95.83 55.01
N THR A 7 -10.67 96.15 55.48
CA THR A 7 -11.86 95.32 55.22
C THR A 7 -12.16 95.24 53.72
N GLU A 8 -12.05 96.36 53.01
CA GLU A 8 -12.29 96.42 51.57
C GLU A 8 -11.21 95.67 50.76
N LYS A 9 -9.94 95.74 51.17
CA LYS A 9 -8.86 94.91 50.62
C LYS A 9 -9.11 93.42 50.85
N ALA A 10 -9.55 93.03 52.04
CA ALA A 10 -9.85 91.64 52.37
C ALA A 10 -11.03 91.12 51.55
N LEU A 11 -12.09 91.93 51.41
CA LEU A 11 -13.26 91.61 50.57
C LEU A 11 -12.86 91.48 49.10
N GLN A 12 -12.05 92.40 48.57
CA GLN A 12 -11.56 92.32 47.20
C GLN A 12 -10.70 91.07 46.97
N THR A 13 -9.83 90.73 47.93
CA THR A 13 -8.99 89.53 47.86
C THR A 13 -9.85 88.27 47.89
N SER A 14 -10.86 88.22 48.77
CA SER A 14 -11.82 87.12 48.83
C SER A 14 -12.62 87.01 47.54
N ALA A 15 -13.10 88.12 46.98
CA ALA A 15 -13.83 88.14 45.71
C ALA A 15 -12.97 87.63 44.54
N ASN A 16 -11.71 88.04 44.46
CA ASN A 16 -10.77 87.54 43.46
C ASN A 16 -10.54 86.03 43.61
N MET A 17 -10.33 85.56 44.83
CA MET A 17 -10.12 84.14 45.10
C MET A 17 -11.35 83.29 44.78
N VAL A 18 -12.55 83.79 45.08
CA VAL A 18 -13.81 83.15 44.68
C VAL A 18 -13.91 83.05 43.16
N ASN A 19 -13.60 84.12 42.42
CA ASN A 19 -13.63 84.10 40.95
C ASN A 19 -12.62 83.12 40.34
N GLU A 20 -11.41 83.05 40.90
CA GLU A 20 -10.38 82.10 40.47
C GLU A 20 -10.82 80.65 40.73
N LEU A 21 -11.38 80.37 41.91
CA LEU A 21 -11.88 79.04 42.25
C LEU A 21 -13.07 78.65 41.37
N SER A 22 -14.01 79.55 41.10
CA SER A 22 -15.13 79.30 40.19
C SER A 22 -14.64 78.99 38.77
N SER A 23 -13.69 79.78 38.25
CA SER A 23 -13.11 79.54 36.92
C SER A 23 -12.37 78.20 36.84
N SER A 24 -11.65 77.84 37.91
CA SER A 24 -10.95 76.56 38.02
C SER A 24 -11.91 75.38 38.11
N LEU A 25 -13.03 75.54 38.82
CA LEU A 25 -14.09 74.54 38.91
C LEU A 25 -14.73 74.30 37.54
N GLU A 26 -15.15 75.36 36.86
CA GLU A 26 -15.74 75.27 35.51
C GLU A 26 -14.79 74.58 34.52
N ALA A 27 -13.49 74.93 34.55
CA ALA A 27 -12.49 74.27 33.69
C ALA A 27 -12.34 72.77 34.00
N LYS A 28 -12.41 72.39 35.27
CA LYS A 28 -12.36 70.97 35.67
C LYS A 28 -13.63 70.23 35.28
N ASP A 29 -14.80 70.84 35.39
CA ASP A 29 -16.07 70.24 34.98
C ASP A 29 -16.08 69.94 33.48
N VAL A 30 -15.58 70.87 32.65
CA VAL A 30 -15.40 70.63 31.20
C VAL A 30 -14.46 69.44 30.96
N THR A 31 -13.30 69.42 31.62
CA THR A 31 -12.32 68.34 31.46
C THR A 31 -12.89 66.99 31.89
N LEU A 32 -13.69 66.97 32.95
CA LEU A 32 -14.34 65.76 33.47
C LEU A 32 -15.36 65.22 32.47
N ASN A 33 -16.21 66.09 31.92
CA ASN A 33 -17.17 65.72 30.88
C ASN A 33 -16.48 65.18 29.61
N ASP A 34 -15.38 65.80 29.18
CA ASP A 34 -14.60 65.32 28.04
C ASP A 34 -14.02 63.92 28.29
N LYS A 35 -13.52 63.66 29.51
CA LYS A 35 -13.01 62.34 29.89
C LYS A 35 -14.09 61.28 30.03
N GLU A 36 -15.28 61.64 30.52
CA GLU A 36 -16.42 60.73 30.54
C GLU A 36 -16.83 60.32 29.13
N ALA A 37 -16.87 61.27 28.19
CA ALA A 37 -17.15 60.98 26.78
C ALA A 37 -16.09 60.06 26.15
N GLU A 38 -14.81 60.29 26.44
CA GLU A 38 -13.70 59.44 25.97
C GLU A 38 -13.83 58.02 26.54
N ILE A 39 -14.15 57.87 27.82
CA ILE A 39 -14.37 56.57 28.47
C ILE A 39 -15.53 55.83 27.81
N SER A 40 -16.65 56.50 27.53
CA SER A 40 -17.79 55.89 26.84
C SER A 40 -17.41 55.39 25.44
N ALA A 41 -16.70 56.18 24.64
CA ALA A 41 -16.28 55.80 23.30
C ALA A 41 -15.28 54.62 23.30
N LEU A 42 -14.36 54.60 24.27
CA LEU A 42 -13.46 53.46 24.46
C LEU A 42 -14.22 52.20 24.89
N GLY A 43 -15.25 52.34 25.72
CA GLY A 43 -16.13 51.25 26.12
C GLY A 43 -16.84 50.60 24.91
N GLU A 44 -17.37 51.41 24.00
CA GLU A 44 -17.98 50.93 22.75
C GLU A 44 -16.94 50.18 21.88
N THR A 45 -15.76 50.77 21.72
CA THR A 45 -14.67 50.15 20.93
C THR A 45 -14.23 48.80 21.52
N ILE A 46 -14.13 48.69 22.84
CA ILE A 46 -13.81 47.43 23.52
C ILE A 46 -14.89 46.38 23.23
N SER A 47 -16.17 46.76 23.36
CA SER A 47 -17.28 45.85 23.09
C SER A 47 -17.27 45.33 21.65
N ASP A 48 -16.98 46.20 20.67
CA ASP A 48 -16.89 45.81 19.26
C ASP A 48 -15.71 44.86 19.00
N LEU A 49 -14.56 45.11 19.62
CA LEU A 49 -13.39 44.24 19.49
C LEU A 49 -13.62 42.87 20.13
N GLU A 50 -14.32 42.79 21.26
CA GLU A 50 -14.68 41.53 21.91
C GLU A 50 -15.61 40.67 21.06
N LEU A 51 -16.60 41.29 20.40
CA LEU A 51 -17.46 40.61 19.42
C LEU A 51 -16.63 40.05 18.26
N LYS A 52 -15.74 40.86 17.69
CA LYS A 52 -14.87 40.44 16.58
C LYS A 52 -13.91 39.32 16.97
N ILE A 53 -13.38 39.33 18.19
CA ILE A 53 -12.52 38.25 18.70
C ILE A 53 -13.32 36.94 18.77
N THR A 54 -14.57 37.01 19.23
CA THR A 54 -15.44 35.84 19.33
C THR A 54 -15.77 35.27 17.95
N GLU A 55 -16.11 36.12 16.99
CA GLU A 55 -16.37 35.73 15.59
C GLU A 55 -15.15 35.04 14.97
N LEU A 56 -13.97 35.67 15.06
CA LEU A 56 -12.73 35.11 14.51
C LEU A 56 -12.32 33.79 15.20
N THR A 57 -12.61 33.65 16.49
CA THR A 57 -12.35 32.40 17.23
C THR A 57 -13.24 31.28 16.71
N ASN A 58 -14.52 31.55 16.46
CA ASN A 58 -15.47 30.58 15.92
C ASN A 58 -15.14 30.21 14.47
N GLU A 59 -14.74 31.17 13.64
CA GLU A 59 -14.31 30.90 12.27
C GLU A 59 -13.05 30.02 12.24
N LYS A 60 -12.07 30.32 13.10
CA LYS A 60 -10.85 29.53 13.21
C LYS A 60 -11.14 28.07 13.59
N THR A 61 -12.00 27.83 14.57
CA THR A 61 -12.34 26.46 14.99
C THR A 61 -13.08 25.71 13.89
N ALA A 62 -14.00 26.36 13.16
CA ALA A 62 -14.66 25.75 12.02
C ALA A 62 -13.66 25.34 10.92
N LEU A 63 -12.73 26.23 10.56
CA LEU A 63 -11.69 25.93 9.56
C LEU A 63 -10.75 24.81 10.00
N GLU A 64 -10.41 24.72 11.28
CA GLU A 64 -9.60 23.63 11.82
C GLU A 64 -10.31 22.27 11.68
N THR A 65 -11.63 22.21 11.94
CA THR A 65 -12.42 20.98 11.75
C THR A 65 -12.58 20.58 10.29
N GLU A 66 -12.77 21.55 9.39
CA GLU A 66 -12.85 21.29 7.95
C GLU A 66 -11.52 20.75 7.41
N LYS A 67 -10.40 21.33 7.87
CA LYS A 67 -9.06 20.87 7.50
C LYS A 67 -8.81 19.41 7.93
N GLU A 68 -9.20 19.04 9.15
CA GLU A 68 -9.05 17.66 9.63
C GLU A 68 -9.89 16.67 8.80
N THR A 69 -11.11 17.08 8.43
CA THR A 69 -11.99 16.29 7.56
C THR A 69 -11.33 16.08 6.19
N PHE A 70 -10.81 17.15 5.58
CA PHE A 70 -10.17 17.09 4.27
C PHE A 70 -8.92 16.19 4.26
N GLU A 71 -8.07 16.27 5.29
CA GLU A 71 -6.89 15.39 5.38
C GLU A 71 -7.27 13.90 5.56
N THR A 72 -8.37 13.62 6.26
CA THR A 72 -8.90 12.25 6.39
C THR A 72 -9.41 11.73 5.03
N GLU A 73 -10.22 12.51 4.33
CA GLU A 73 -10.74 12.16 3.00
C GLU A 73 -9.61 11.94 1.98
N LYS A 74 -8.58 12.78 2.02
CA LYS A 74 -7.39 12.66 1.18
C LYS A 74 -6.65 11.33 1.43
N ALA A 75 -6.45 10.96 2.70
CA ALA A 75 -5.82 9.68 3.03
C ALA A 75 -6.62 8.48 2.50
N ASP A 76 -7.95 8.53 2.63
CA ASP A 76 -8.84 7.48 2.11
C ASP A 76 -8.85 7.40 0.58
N ILE A 77 -8.74 8.53 -0.12
CA ILE A 77 -8.64 8.56 -1.58
C ILE A 77 -7.32 7.96 -2.04
N VAL A 78 -6.19 8.32 -1.40
CA VAL A 78 -4.87 7.79 -1.73
C VAL A 78 -4.86 6.26 -1.56
N LYS A 79 -5.38 5.76 -0.45
CA LYS A 79 -5.47 4.31 -0.21
C LYS A 79 -6.30 3.60 -1.29
N ARG A 80 -7.44 4.16 -1.67
CA ARG A 80 -8.28 3.59 -2.75
C ARG A 80 -7.59 3.61 -4.10
N ALA A 81 -6.79 4.64 -4.38
CA ALA A 81 -6.00 4.71 -5.60
C ALA A 81 -4.94 3.60 -5.65
N GLU A 82 -4.18 3.41 -4.57
CA GLU A 82 -3.17 2.34 -4.46
C GLU A 82 -3.81 0.95 -4.59
N GLU A 83 -4.97 0.71 -3.97
CA GLU A 83 -5.72 -0.55 -4.12
C GLU A 83 -6.19 -0.78 -5.56
N ALA A 84 -6.65 0.27 -6.24
CA ALA A 84 -7.08 0.20 -7.63
C ALA A 84 -5.91 -0.05 -8.59
N GLU A 85 -4.77 0.61 -8.38
CA GLU A 85 -3.54 0.43 -9.17
C GLU A 85 -3.04 -1.01 -9.07
N ASN A 86 -2.96 -1.57 -7.85
CA ASN A 86 -2.58 -2.96 -7.65
C ASN A 86 -3.54 -3.93 -8.35
N LYS A 87 -4.85 -3.67 -8.29
CA LYS A 87 -5.86 -4.50 -8.96
C LYS A 87 -5.72 -4.44 -10.49
N ILE A 88 -5.44 -3.26 -11.05
CA ILE A 88 -5.20 -3.10 -12.49
C ILE A 88 -3.96 -3.90 -12.89
N ALA A 89 -2.85 -3.80 -12.15
CA ALA A 89 -1.63 -4.55 -12.44
C ALA A 89 -1.87 -6.08 -12.43
N GLU A 90 -2.65 -6.59 -11.47
CA GLU A 90 -3.03 -8.02 -11.45
C GLU A 90 -3.92 -8.40 -12.64
N MET A 91 -4.88 -7.56 -13.02
CA MET A 91 -5.72 -7.79 -14.20
C MET A 91 -4.90 -7.77 -15.50
N GLU A 92 -3.90 -6.91 -15.61
CA GLU A 92 -2.99 -6.86 -16.75
C GLU A 92 -2.15 -8.14 -16.85
N LYS A 93 -1.61 -8.63 -15.72
CA LYS A 93 -0.93 -9.93 -15.66
C LYS A 93 -1.86 -11.06 -16.09
N ASP A 94 -3.10 -11.09 -15.61
CA ASP A 94 -4.09 -12.11 -16.00
C ASP A 94 -4.37 -12.08 -17.51
N GLN A 95 -4.60 -10.90 -18.08
CA GLN A 95 -4.85 -10.73 -19.52
C GLN A 95 -3.66 -11.17 -20.36
N LEU A 96 -2.44 -10.78 -19.96
CA LEU A 96 -1.21 -11.17 -20.63
C LEU A 96 -1.01 -12.70 -20.58
N THR A 97 -1.28 -13.31 -19.43
CA THR A 97 -1.20 -14.77 -19.26
C THR A 97 -2.18 -15.49 -20.19
N VAL A 98 -3.41 -15.00 -20.30
CA VAL A 98 -4.43 -15.55 -21.21
C VAL A 98 -3.98 -15.46 -22.67
N ALA A 99 -3.45 -14.31 -23.08
CA ALA A 99 -2.93 -14.13 -24.44
C ALA A 99 -1.78 -15.10 -24.74
N ARG A 100 -0.80 -15.19 -23.82
CA ARG A 100 0.35 -16.09 -23.93
C ARG A 100 -0.05 -17.56 -23.98
N LEU A 101 -1.00 -18.01 -23.15
CA LEU A 101 -1.54 -19.37 -23.21
C LEU A 101 -2.24 -19.64 -24.55
N SER A 102 -2.93 -18.67 -25.12
CA SER A 102 -3.51 -18.80 -26.47
C SER A 102 -2.43 -19.02 -27.52
N GLU A 103 -1.32 -18.28 -27.46
CA GLU A 103 -0.18 -18.48 -28.38
C GLU A 103 0.47 -19.86 -28.25
N LEU A 104 0.64 -20.35 -27.01
CA LEU A 104 1.15 -21.70 -26.77
C LEU A 104 0.17 -22.76 -27.32
N LYS A 105 -1.14 -22.48 -27.26
CA LYS A 105 -2.17 -23.38 -27.77
C LYS A 105 -2.13 -23.47 -29.30
N GLU A 106 -1.95 -22.33 -29.97
CA GLU A 106 -1.80 -22.26 -31.43
C GLU A 106 -0.55 -23.01 -31.91
N THR A 107 0.52 -22.95 -31.14
CA THR A 107 1.77 -23.70 -31.41
C THR A 107 1.72 -25.15 -30.93
N GLY A 108 0.62 -25.59 -30.29
CA GLY A 108 0.41 -26.97 -29.86
C GLY A 108 1.33 -27.45 -28.74
N ILE A 109 1.84 -26.53 -27.92
CA ILE A 109 2.78 -26.79 -26.79
C ILE A 109 2.15 -26.56 -25.41
N VAL A 110 0.83 -26.33 -25.35
CA VAL A 110 0.08 -26.27 -24.09
C VAL A 110 0.01 -27.65 -23.45
N ALA A 111 0.20 -27.68 -22.12
CA ALA A 111 0.04 -28.90 -21.35
C ALA A 111 -1.38 -29.47 -21.48
N THR A 112 -1.53 -30.79 -21.44
CA THR A 112 -2.81 -31.46 -21.66
C THR A 112 -3.54 -31.85 -20.38
N ASN A 113 -2.82 -31.93 -19.25
CA ASN A 113 -3.40 -32.23 -17.95
C ASN A 113 -3.64 -30.94 -17.15
N GLU A 114 -4.73 -30.91 -16.38
CA GLU A 114 -5.23 -29.72 -15.68
C GLU A 114 -4.19 -29.10 -14.74
N LYS A 115 -3.50 -29.94 -13.97
CA LYS A 115 -2.45 -29.48 -13.04
C LYS A 115 -1.26 -28.83 -13.77
N ALA A 116 -0.80 -29.42 -14.87
CA ALA A 116 0.31 -28.87 -15.65
C ALA A 116 -0.11 -27.60 -16.40
N ILE A 117 -1.39 -27.45 -16.75
CA ILE A 117 -1.93 -26.18 -17.27
C ILE A 117 -1.89 -25.11 -16.19
N GLU A 118 -2.30 -25.40 -14.95
CA GLU A 118 -2.21 -24.47 -13.82
C GLU A 118 -0.76 -24.07 -13.51
N ASP A 119 0.17 -25.03 -13.50
CA ASP A 119 1.59 -24.79 -13.27
C ASP A 119 2.18 -23.93 -14.40
N GLN A 120 1.84 -24.21 -15.67
CA GLN A 120 2.26 -23.43 -16.83
C GLN A 120 1.67 -22.02 -16.81
N THR A 121 0.39 -21.88 -16.43
CA THR A 121 -0.31 -20.59 -16.29
C THR A 121 0.38 -19.73 -15.23
N SER A 122 0.64 -20.31 -14.06
CA SER A 122 1.33 -19.63 -12.95
C SER A 122 2.73 -19.19 -13.34
N LYS A 123 3.46 -20.06 -14.07
CA LYS A 123 4.81 -19.75 -14.55
C LYS A 123 4.80 -18.61 -15.56
N ILE A 124 3.88 -18.62 -16.52
CA ILE A 124 3.76 -17.60 -17.58
C ILE A 124 3.31 -16.25 -17.01
N ARG A 125 2.49 -16.25 -15.96
CA ARG A 125 1.99 -15.03 -15.31
C ARG A 125 3.09 -14.13 -14.78
N GLU A 126 4.15 -14.74 -14.24
CA GLU A 126 5.27 -14.01 -13.63
C GLU A 126 6.43 -13.77 -14.59
N MET A 127 6.36 -14.26 -15.84
CA MET A 127 7.42 -14.07 -16.83
C MET A 127 7.36 -12.69 -17.49
N SER A 128 8.52 -12.12 -17.77
CA SER A 128 8.68 -11.02 -18.74
C SER A 128 8.41 -11.49 -20.19
N ASP A 129 8.28 -10.55 -21.12
CA ASP A 129 8.05 -10.87 -22.53
C ASP A 129 9.25 -11.61 -23.15
N GLU A 130 10.47 -11.25 -22.77
CA GLU A 130 11.70 -11.91 -23.21
C GLU A 130 11.80 -13.35 -22.69
N GLU A 131 11.46 -13.56 -21.41
CA GLU A 131 11.43 -14.89 -20.80
C GLU A 131 10.35 -15.77 -21.44
N PHE A 132 9.17 -15.21 -21.71
CA PHE A 132 8.10 -15.94 -22.37
C PHE A 132 8.48 -16.33 -23.81
N SER A 133 9.07 -15.42 -24.59
CA SER A 133 9.53 -15.73 -25.95
C SER A 133 10.55 -16.87 -25.94
N SER A 134 11.53 -16.81 -25.04
CA SER A 134 12.55 -17.85 -24.92
C SER A 134 11.94 -19.19 -24.49
N TYR A 135 11.03 -19.16 -23.51
CA TYR A 135 10.31 -20.36 -23.04
C TYR A 135 9.47 -21.01 -24.15
N LYS A 136 8.78 -20.20 -24.96
CA LYS A 136 8.01 -20.68 -26.12
C LYS A 136 8.92 -21.35 -27.15
N ASP A 137 10.02 -20.72 -27.52
CA ASP A 137 10.98 -21.26 -28.50
C ASP A 137 11.60 -22.58 -28.02
N GLU A 138 11.96 -22.67 -26.75
CA GLU A 138 12.46 -23.91 -26.13
C GLU A 138 11.43 -25.04 -26.23
N LEU A 139 10.16 -24.76 -25.93
CA LEU A 139 9.09 -25.75 -26.02
C LEU A 139 8.80 -26.19 -27.46
N VAL A 140 8.82 -25.26 -28.42
CA VAL A 140 8.69 -25.59 -29.85
C VAL A 140 9.85 -26.48 -30.29
N ALA A 141 11.09 -26.13 -29.95
CA ALA A 141 12.27 -26.92 -30.28
C ALA A 141 12.22 -28.34 -29.69
N ILE A 142 11.78 -28.47 -28.43
CA ILE A 142 11.56 -29.78 -27.79
C ILE A 142 10.49 -30.58 -28.54
N ARG A 143 9.36 -29.97 -28.91
CA ARG A 143 8.29 -30.64 -29.66
C ARG A 143 8.79 -31.12 -31.02
N GLU A 144 9.50 -30.27 -31.76
CA GLU A 144 10.07 -30.63 -33.07
C GLU A 144 11.08 -31.78 -32.96
N ALA A 145 11.95 -31.75 -31.95
CA ALA A 145 12.91 -32.82 -31.69
C ALA A 145 12.20 -34.15 -31.38
N ILE A 146 11.17 -34.15 -30.54
CA ILE A 146 10.37 -35.35 -30.22
C ILE A 146 9.67 -35.88 -31.48
N VAL A 147 9.05 -35.00 -32.28
CA VAL A 147 8.37 -35.39 -33.52
C VAL A 147 9.36 -35.98 -34.54
N ALA A 148 10.56 -35.41 -34.66
CA ALA A 148 11.61 -35.93 -35.52
C ALA A 148 12.08 -37.32 -35.04
N GLU A 149 12.27 -37.50 -33.73
CA GLU A 149 12.66 -38.79 -33.15
C GLU A 149 11.57 -39.86 -33.39
N LEU A 150 10.29 -39.53 -33.20
CA LEU A 150 9.17 -40.44 -33.46
C LEU A 150 9.08 -40.84 -34.94
N LYS A 151 9.22 -39.90 -35.87
CA LYS A 151 9.25 -40.20 -37.31
C LYS A 151 10.42 -41.10 -37.71
N SER A 152 11.61 -40.84 -37.15
CA SER A 152 12.79 -41.66 -37.43
C SER A 152 12.66 -43.10 -36.92
N LYS A 153 11.87 -43.33 -35.86
CA LYS A 153 11.55 -44.67 -35.34
C LYS A 153 10.50 -45.41 -36.17
N GLU A 154 9.59 -44.70 -36.84
CA GLU A 154 8.59 -45.28 -37.76
C GLU A 154 9.19 -45.69 -39.12
N GLU A 155 10.28 -45.05 -39.59
CA GLU A 155 10.92 -45.36 -40.88
C GLU A 155 11.88 -46.58 -40.86
N THR A 156 11.85 -47.40 -39.80
CA THR A 156 12.48 -48.74 -39.81
C THR A 156 11.46 -49.88 -39.87
N PRO A 157 10.81 -50.16 -41.02
CA PRO A 157 10.32 -51.49 -41.35
C PRO A 157 11.49 -52.33 -41.88
N GLY A 158 11.70 -53.50 -41.28
CA GLY A 158 12.91 -54.32 -41.50
C GLY A 158 13.17 -54.77 -42.94
N ASP A 159 14.45 -55.05 -43.20
CA ASP A 159 14.88 -55.95 -44.27
C ASP A 159 15.86 -57.00 -43.73
N THR A 160 15.55 -58.23 -44.12
CA THR A 160 16.18 -59.55 -43.93
C THR A 160 17.68 -59.58 -44.31
N THR A 161 18.58 -60.46 -43.84
CA THR A 161 18.58 -61.93 -44.03
C THR A 161 19.84 -62.59 -43.39
N THR A 162 19.70 -63.83 -42.93
CA THR A 162 20.67 -64.97 -42.88
C THR A 162 21.86 -65.03 -41.88
N GLY A 163 21.80 -66.05 -41.00
CA GLY A 163 22.94 -66.63 -40.27
C GLY A 163 22.54 -67.66 -39.20
N GLU A 164 22.39 -68.93 -39.61
CA GLU A 164 22.44 -70.19 -38.82
C GLU A 164 23.42 -70.15 -37.61
N LYS A 165 23.29 -70.86 -36.47
CA LYS A 165 22.85 -72.25 -36.20
C LYS A 165 22.87 -72.55 -34.67
N GLU A 166 21.98 -73.46 -34.23
CA GLU A 166 22.10 -74.52 -33.17
C GLU A 166 22.66 -74.18 -31.75
N GLY A 167 22.09 -74.62 -30.62
CA GLY A 167 20.96 -75.50 -30.29
C GLY A 167 20.94 -75.90 -28.79
N GLY A 168 19.90 -76.66 -28.40
CA GLY A 168 19.82 -77.51 -27.17
C GLY A 168 19.03 -76.94 -25.99
N GLU A 169 17.74 -77.32 -25.79
CA GLU A 169 17.24 -78.42 -24.91
C GLU A 169 17.27 -78.11 -23.40
N LYS A 170 16.31 -78.45 -22.52
CA LYS A 170 14.90 -78.90 -22.55
C LYS A 170 14.46 -79.07 -21.07
N GLY A 171 13.19 -78.84 -20.75
CA GLY A 171 12.51 -79.31 -19.52
C GLY A 171 12.01 -78.17 -18.63
N GLY A 172 10.72 -77.99 -18.32
CA GLY A 172 9.54 -78.86 -18.45
C GLY A 172 8.93 -79.09 -17.07
N SER A 173 7.86 -78.36 -16.72
CA SER A 173 6.74 -78.83 -15.89
C SER A 173 5.61 -77.79 -15.86
N GLU A 174 4.50 -78.18 -16.49
CA GLU A 174 3.06 -77.94 -16.24
C GLU A 174 2.68 -77.67 -14.76
N GLU A 175 1.58 -76.99 -14.37
CA GLU A 175 0.22 -76.91 -14.93
C GLU A 175 -0.61 -75.76 -14.26
N ASP A 176 -1.61 -75.23 -15.01
CA ASP A 176 -2.92 -74.60 -14.67
C ASP A 176 -3.02 -73.37 -13.72
N ASP A 177 -3.89 -72.36 -13.90
CA ASP A 177 -5.08 -72.18 -14.75
C ASP A 177 -5.46 -70.68 -14.85
N ASP A 178 -6.13 -70.34 -15.95
CA ASP A 178 -7.10 -69.26 -16.23
C ASP A 178 -6.80 -67.73 -16.18
N ASP A 179 -7.13 -67.13 -17.35
CA ASP A 179 -7.80 -65.85 -17.64
C ASP A 179 -7.04 -64.52 -17.87
N ALA A 180 -6.99 -64.17 -19.17
CA ALA A 180 -7.26 -62.87 -19.80
C ALA A 180 -6.44 -61.59 -19.47
N ALA A 181 -5.63 -61.22 -20.48
CA ALA A 181 -5.45 -59.87 -21.04
C ALA A 181 -4.69 -58.78 -20.24
N SER A 182 -3.44 -58.56 -20.65
CA SER A 182 -2.86 -57.28 -21.12
C SER A 182 -1.41 -57.09 -20.68
N ASP A 183 -0.63 -56.62 -21.65
CA ASP A 183 0.81 -56.45 -21.67
C ASP A 183 1.26 -55.35 -20.69
N GLU A 184 1.99 -55.70 -19.64
CA GLU A 184 2.52 -54.74 -18.65
C GLU A 184 4.04 -54.61 -18.83
N THR A 185 4.46 -53.84 -19.82
CA THR A 185 5.83 -53.32 -19.86
C THR A 185 5.94 -52.22 -18.80
N ALA A 186 6.65 -52.50 -17.72
CA ALA A 186 6.98 -51.53 -16.68
C ALA A 186 7.76 -50.35 -17.27
N ALA A 187 7.04 -49.27 -17.61
CA ALA A 187 7.61 -47.99 -17.98
C ALA A 187 8.33 -47.41 -16.75
N ILE A 188 9.66 -47.39 -16.79
CA ILE A 188 10.45 -46.57 -15.87
C ILE A 188 10.17 -45.12 -16.25
N ASP A 189 9.30 -44.47 -15.47
CA ASP A 189 8.96 -43.06 -15.59
C ASP A 189 10.23 -42.19 -15.41
N PRO A 190 10.71 -41.50 -16.47
CA PRO A 190 11.89 -40.64 -16.40
C PRO A 190 11.72 -39.50 -15.39
N MET A 191 10.47 -39.14 -15.04
CA MET A 191 10.15 -38.04 -14.14
C MET A 191 10.34 -38.39 -12.65
N LYS A 192 10.30 -39.69 -12.29
CA LYS A 192 10.62 -40.13 -10.92
C LYS A 192 12.11 -40.01 -10.60
N ALA A 193 12.99 -40.18 -11.60
CA ALA A 193 14.42 -40.01 -11.42
C ALA A 193 14.82 -38.53 -11.22
N THR A 194 14.08 -37.59 -11.83
CA THR A 194 14.32 -36.15 -11.67
C THR A 194 13.88 -35.61 -10.31
N PHE A 195 12.88 -36.21 -9.67
CA PHE A 195 12.40 -35.78 -8.34
C PHE A 195 13.40 -36.04 -7.21
N ALA A 196 14.22 -37.09 -7.33
CA ALA A 196 15.28 -37.39 -6.35
C ALA A 196 16.48 -36.44 -6.45
N ALA A 197 16.67 -35.74 -7.58
CA ALA A 197 17.76 -34.79 -7.79
C ALA A 197 17.43 -33.37 -7.30
N LEU A 198 16.15 -33.04 -7.13
CA LEU A 198 15.67 -31.72 -6.68
C LEU A 198 15.24 -31.77 -5.22
N ASN A 199 16.20 -32.06 -4.34
CA ASN A 199 16.05 -31.89 -2.89
C ASN A 199 16.03 -30.38 -2.54
N MET A 200 15.00 -29.66 -3.00
CA MET A 200 14.76 -28.25 -2.69
C MET A 200 14.09 -28.16 -1.32
N GLU A 201 14.92 -27.95 -0.31
CA GLU A 201 14.58 -27.71 1.09
C GLU A 201 13.66 -26.48 1.20
N LEU A 202 12.34 -26.70 1.17
CA LEU A 202 11.31 -25.65 1.24
C LEU A 202 10.92 -25.34 2.69
N VAL A 203 11.92 -25.05 3.52
CA VAL A 203 11.70 -24.54 4.89
C VAL A 203 12.60 -23.32 5.07
N PRO A 204 12.04 -22.10 5.28
CA PRO A 204 12.87 -20.95 5.56
C PRO A 204 13.73 -21.26 6.79
N GLY A 205 15.05 -21.12 6.63
CA GLY A 205 15.99 -21.37 7.72
C GLY A 205 15.54 -20.61 8.96
N LYS A 206 15.57 -21.27 10.13
CA LYS A 206 15.10 -20.73 11.42
C LYS A 206 15.64 -19.31 11.73
N ASP A 207 16.77 -18.94 11.12
CA ASP A 207 17.41 -17.63 11.18
C ASP A 207 16.57 -16.49 10.56
N VAL A 208 15.81 -16.74 9.48
CA VAL A 208 14.97 -15.72 8.84
C VAL A 208 13.75 -15.41 9.71
N LEU A 209 13.12 -16.45 10.26
CA LEU A 209 11.98 -16.30 11.17
C LEU A 209 12.37 -15.59 12.48
N ALA A 210 13.58 -15.83 12.99
CA ALA A 210 14.11 -15.11 14.15
C ALA A 210 14.26 -13.60 13.86
N LYS A 211 14.84 -13.24 12.70
CA LYS A 211 15.02 -11.83 12.30
C LYS A 211 13.70 -11.07 12.16
N TYR A 212 12.67 -11.69 11.57
CA TYR A 212 11.34 -11.07 11.46
C TYR A 212 10.68 -10.88 12.83
N ARG A 213 10.87 -11.82 13.75
CA ARG A 213 10.34 -11.72 15.11
C ARG A 213 11.04 -10.60 15.91
N ASP A 214 12.35 -10.48 15.78
CA ASP A 214 13.13 -9.43 16.46
C ASP A 214 12.79 -8.03 15.91
N LEU A 215 12.61 -7.91 14.60
CA LEU A 215 12.19 -6.65 13.97
C LEU A 215 10.80 -6.21 14.46
N GLY A 216 9.85 -7.14 14.55
CA GLY A 216 8.51 -6.87 15.07
C GLY A 216 8.54 -6.43 16.54
N LYS A 217 9.43 -7.00 17.35
CA LYS A 217 9.59 -6.63 18.76
C LYS A 217 10.17 -5.22 18.92
N GLN A 218 11.19 -4.87 18.13
CA GLN A 218 11.77 -3.52 18.12
C GLN A 218 10.77 -2.45 17.68
N MET A 219 9.89 -2.75 16.72
CA MET A 219 8.83 -1.82 16.31
C MET A 219 7.80 -1.60 17.42
N ALA A 220 7.41 -2.66 18.13
CA ALA A 220 6.47 -2.55 19.24
C ALA A 220 7.05 -1.72 20.40
N ASP A 221 8.31 -1.92 20.75
CA ASP A 221 8.99 -1.18 21.82
C ASP A 221 9.12 0.32 21.47
N ASN A 222 9.46 0.66 20.22
CA ASN A 222 9.50 2.05 19.75
C ASN A 222 8.13 2.77 19.78
N ILE A 223 7.04 2.03 19.60
CA ILE A 223 5.68 2.57 19.70
C ILE A 223 5.27 2.77 21.16
N ALA A 224 5.71 1.89 22.06
CA ALA A 224 5.45 2.01 23.49
C ALA A 224 6.22 3.18 24.13
N GLU A 225 7.50 3.38 23.79
CA GLU A 225 8.29 4.52 24.27
C GLU A 225 7.69 5.87 23.84
N LYS A 226 7.21 5.97 22.59
CA LYS A 226 6.52 7.18 22.10
C LYS A 226 5.20 7.51 22.81
N LYS A 227 4.61 6.57 23.55
CA LYS A 227 3.37 6.78 24.33
C LYS A 227 3.63 7.10 25.81
N GLY A 228 4.86 6.92 26.30
CA GLY A 228 5.23 7.19 27.69
C GLY A 228 5.70 8.62 27.99
N ASP A 229 6.01 9.41 26.96
CA ASP A 229 6.55 10.78 27.07
C ASP A 229 5.47 11.87 26.93
N LYS A 230 4.22 11.60 27.36
CA LYS A 230 3.14 12.60 27.45
C LYS A 230 2.55 12.68 28.84
#